data_AF-A0A2E8KWB1-F1
#
_entry.id   AF-A0A2E8KWB1-F1
#
_cell.length_a   1.000
_cell.length_b   1.000
_cell.length_c   1.000
_cell.angle_alpha   90.00
_cell.angle_beta   90.00
_cell.angle_gamma   90.00
#
_symmetry.space_group_name_H-M   'P 1'
#
loop_
_entity.id
_entity.type
_entity.pdbx_description
1 polymer ?
#
loop_
_entity_poly.entity_id
_entity_poly.type
_entity_poly.pdbx_seq_one_letter_code
_entity_poly.pdbx_strand_id
1 'polypeptide(L)'
;MINNLIIVLAIPIALMAFDSEKQDQNKREWISLFNGKNLEEWKIKVTGHELNDNYANTFRVEDEILKVAYDNYEKFNGKFGHIFYEAPFADYILRFEYRFLG
;
A
#
# COMPACT_ATOMS: atom_id res chain seq x y z
N MET A 1 -16.35 -50.07 54.47
CA MET A 1 -16.17 -50.35 53.03
C MET A 1 -16.79 -49.19 52.26
N ILE A 2 -15.98 -48.51 51.43
CA ILE A 2 -16.33 -47.42 50.48
C ILE A 2 -16.79 -46.13 51.18
N ASN A 3 -16.04 -45.05 51.42
CA ASN A 3 -14.98 -44.31 50.72
C ASN A 3 -15.32 -43.79 49.31
N ASN A 4 -15.33 -42.45 49.24
CA ASN A 4 -15.14 -41.54 48.09
C ASN A 4 -16.46 -40.99 47.51
N LEU A 5 -16.96 -39.86 48.03
CA LEU A 5 -16.58 -38.48 47.69
C LEU A 5 -16.89 -38.15 46.22
N ILE A 6 -18.14 -37.73 45.97
CA ILE A 6 -18.54 -37.08 44.72
C ILE A 6 -17.93 -35.67 44.75
N ILE A 7 -16.84 -35.48 44.01
CA ILE A 7 -16.33 -34.16 43.66
C ILE A 7 -17.27 -33.61 42.59
N VAL A 8 -18.20 -32.76 43.00
CA VAL A 8 -18.85 -31.81 42.08
C VAL A 8 -17.77 -30.82 41.68
N LEU A 9 -17.19 -31.02 40.50
CA LEU A 9 -16.28 -30.05 39.89
C LEU A 9 -17.12 -28.84 39.46
N ALA A 10 -17.34 -27.92 40.40
CA ALA A 10 -17.83 -26.58 40.10
C ALA A 10 -16.71 -25.86 39.34
N ILE A 11 -16.75 -25.90 38.01
CA ILE A 11 -15.90 -25.07 37.16
C ILE A 11 -16.32 -23.62 37.42
N PRO A 12 -15.44 -22.75 37.95
CA PRO A 12 -15.79 -21.35 38.11
C PRO A 12 -15.83 -20.74 36.71
N ILE A 13 -17.04 -20.45 36.24
CA ILE A 13 -17.29 -19.48 35.16
C ILE A 13 -16.95 -18.11 35.75
N ALA A 14 -15.66 -17.82 35.87
CA ALA A 14 -15.16 -16.56 36.37
C ALA A 14 -13.98 -16.15 35.48
N LEU A 15 -14.20 -15.04 34.78
CA LEU A 15 -13.25 -14.32 33.94
C LEU A 15 -12.89 -15.01 32.62
N MET A 16 -13.88 -15.11 31.71
CA MET A 16 -13.58 -14.62 30.36
C MET A 16 -13.43 -13.11 30.48
N ALA A 17 -12.21 -12.65 30.75
CA ALA A 17 -11.83 -11.29 30.48
C ALA A 17 -12.03 -11.08 28.98
N PHE A 18 -13.18 -10.53 28.59
CA PHE A 18 -13.29 -9.85 27.32
C PHE A 18 -12.31 -8.69 27.42
N ASP A 19 -11.11 -8.91 26.91
CA ASP A 19 -10.21 -7.83 26.58
C ASP A 19 -10.94 -7.03 25.51
N SER A 20 -11.66 -6.00 25.94
CA SER A 20 -12.16 -4.98 25.03
C SER A 20 -10.91 -4.28 24.54
N GLU A 21 -10.32 -4.78 23.45
CA GLU A 21 -9.40 -3.98 22.65
C GLU A 21 -10.11 -2.66 22.39
N LYS A 22 -9.66 -1.65 23.12
CA LYS A 22 -10.12 -0.28 22.95
C LYS A 22 -9.70 0.04 21.52
N GLN A 23 -10.63 -0.08 20.56
CA GLN A 23 -10.37 0.33 19.19
C GLN A 23 -9.96 1.78 19.27
N ASP A 24 -8.66 2.00 19.06
CA ASP A 24 -8.05 3.30 19.11
C ASP A 24 -8.66 4.08 17.96
N GLN A 25 -9.67 4.91 18.28
CA GLN A 25 -10.44 5.69 17.30
C GLN A 25 -9.56 6.70 16.52
N ASN A 26 -8.27 6.76 16.84
CA ASN A 26 -7.25 7.55 16.17
C ASN A 26 -6.29 6.75 15.28
N LYS A 27 -6.47 5.42 15.10
CA LYS A 27 -5.68 4.69 14.10
C LYS A 27 -6.14 5.12 12.71
N ARG A 28 -5.39 6.05 12.11
CA ARG A 28 -5.51 6.37 10.68
C ARG A 28 -5.19 5.11 9.88
N GLU A 29 -6.15 4.66 9.10
CA GLU A 29 -5.98 3.54 8.19
C GLU A 29 -5.17 4.01 6.98
N TRP A 30 -4.01 3.39 6.77
CA TRP A 30 -3.18 3.62 5.59
C TRP A 30 -3.60 2.64 4.50
N ILE A 31 -3.84 3.15 3.29
CA ILE A 31 -3.99 2.33 2.10
C ILE A 31 -2.66 2.32 1.33
N SER A 32 -2.27 1.17 0.79
CA SER A 32 -1.13 1.09 -0.12
C SER A 32 -1.60 1.43 -1.53
N LEU A 33 -1.05 2.49 -2.12
CA LEU A 33 -1.35 2.87 -3.52
C LEU A 33 -0.51 2.06 -4.52
N PHE A 34 0.61 1.50 -4.09
CA PHE A 34 1.49 0.72 -4.94
C PHE A 34 1.48 -0.74 -4.49
N ASN A 35 1.23 -1.63 -5.43
CA ASN A 35 1.12 -3.08 -5.18
C ASN A 35 2.46 -3.82 -5.28
N GLY A 36 3.56 -3.11 -5.61
CA GLY A 36 4.89 -3.69 -5.75
C GLY A 36 5.11 -4.52 -7.02
N LYS A 37 4.12 -4.62 -7.91
CA LYS A 37 4.13 -5.58 -9.02
C LYS A 37 3.93 -4.94 -10.39
N ASN A 38 3.00 -3.99 -10.49
CA ASN A 38 2.62 -3.40 -11.77
C ASN A 38 2.05 -1.98 -11.59
N LEU A 39 1.63 -1.39 -12.71
CA LEU A 39 1.08 -0.04 -12.79
C LEU A 39 -0.40 -0.05 -13.23
N GLU A 40 -1.16 -1.12 -12.96
CA GLU A 40 -2.54 -1.26 -13.44
C GLU A 40 -3.48 -0.16 -12.92
N GLU A 41 -3.30 0.25 -11.66
CA GLU A 41 -4.06 1.34 -11.01
C GLU A 41 -3.47 2.74 -11.31
N TRP A 42 -2.60 2.85 -12.31
CA TRP A 42 -1.87 4.08 -12.62
C TRP A 42 -2.04 4.49 -14.08
N LYS A 43 -2.22 5.79 -14.30
CA LYS A 43 -2.31 6.40 -15.63
C LYS A 43 -1.05 7.20 -15.91
N ILE A 44 -0.46 7.00 -17.08
CA ILE A 44 0.79 7.67 -17.47
C ILE A 44 0.51 8.74 -18.52
N LYS A 45 1.18 9.88 -18.40
CA LYS A 45 1.11 10.97 -19.39
C LYS A 45 2.48 11.56 -19.64
N VAL A 46 3.03 11.30 -20.82
CA VAL A 46 4.24 11.97 -21.30
C VAL A 46 3.86 13.13 -22.22
N THR A 47 4.58 14.24 -22.11
CA THR A 47 4.36 15.43 -22.95
C THR A 47 4.55 15.10 -24.43
N GLY A 48 3.53 15.40 -25.24
CA GLY A 48 3.50 15.06 -26.67
C GLY A 48 3.19 13.59 -27.01
N HIS A 49 2.76 12.79 -26.04
CA HIS A 49 2.29 11.40 -26.21
C HIS A 49 0.82 11.27 -25.79
N GLU A 50 0.12 10.22 -26.16
CA GLU A 50 -1.27 10.02 -25.72
C GLU A 50 -1.37 9.69 -24.21
N LEU A 51 -2.57 9.73 -23.64
CA LEU A 51 -2.79 9.23 -22.29
C LEU A 51 -2.56 7.71 -22.28
N ASN A 52 -1.87 7.21 -21.26
CA ASN A 52 -1.43 5.83 -21.10
C ASN A 52 -0.37 5.35 -22.10
N ASP A 53 0.17 6.26 -22.94
CA ASP A 53 1.39 5.98 -23.69
C ASP A 53 2.62 6.22 -22.81
N ASN A 54 3.18 5.13 -22.28
CA ASN A 54 4.42 5.12 -21.52
C ASN A 54 5.64 5.20 -22.46
N TYR A 55 5.80 6.37 -23.09
CA TYR A 55 6.85 6.60 -24.06
C TYR A 55 8.24 6.20 -23.54
N ALA A 56 9.00 5.50 -24.38
CA ALA A 56 10.34 5.00 -24.10
C ALA A 56 10.46 4.17 -22.80
N ASN A 57 9.35 3.60 -22.32
CA ASN A 57 9.28 2.84 -21.07
C ASN A 57 9.77 3.64 -19.85
N THR A 58 9.33 4.90 -19.75
CA THR A 58 9.78 5.85 -18.72
C THR A 58 9.45 5.38 -17.29
N PHE A 59 8.24 4.87 -17.09
CA PHE A 59 7.78 4.34 -15.81
C PHE A 59 7.77 2.81 -15.86
N ARG A 60 8.40 2.16 -14.89
CA ARG A 60 8.47 0.68 -14.85
C ARG A 60 8.53 0.17 -13.43
N VAL A 61 8.12 -1.07 -13.24
CA VAL A 61 8.30 -1.78 -11.97
C VAL A 61 9.48 -2.74 -12.14
N GLU A 62 10.53 -2.52 -11.37
CA GLU A 62 11.73 -3.35 -11.31
C GLU A 62 12.06 -3.58 -9.84
N ASP A 63 12.30 -4.83 -9.43
CA ASP A 63 12.64 -5.19 -8.04
C ASP A 63 11.66 -4.61 -7.01
N GLU A 64 10.35 -4.69 -7.31
CA GLU A 64 9.28 -4.15 -6.46
C GLU A 64 9.31 -2.63 -6.26
N ILE A 65 10.04 -1.90 -7.12
CA ILE A 65 10.18 -0.45 -7.08
C ILE A 65 9.57 0.17 -8.34
N LEU A 66 8.73 1.19 -8.15
CA LEU A 66 8.33 2.08 -9.23
C LEU A 66 9.51 2.97 -9.61
N LYS A 67 10.12 2.67 -10.74
CA LYS A 67 11.28 3.38 -11.28
C LYS A 67 10.85 4.36 -12.35
N VAL A 68 11.42 5.56 -12.28
CA VAL A 68 11.27 6.61 -13.30
C VAL A 68 12.64 6.83 -13.93
N ALA A 69 12.76 6.57 -15.24
CA ALA A 69 14.04 6.65 -15.94
C ALA A 69 13.86 7.21 -17.35
N TYR A 70 14.76 8.11 -17.74
CA TYR A 70 14.83 8.69 -19.09
C TYR A 70 16.02 8.12 -19.89
N ASP A 71 16.50 6.94 -19.51
CA ASP A 71 17.69 6.29 -20.08
C ASP A 71 17.51 5.83 -21.53
N ASN A 72 16.27 5.65 -21.98
CA ASN A 72 15.94 5.30 -23.37
C ASN A 72 15.68 6.52 -24.28
N TYR A 73 15.98 7.73 -23.82
CA TYR A 73 15.76 8.96 -24.60
C TYR A 73 17.06 9.39 -25.28
N GLU A 74 17.01 9.66 -26.59
CA GLU A 74 18.14 10.30 -27.28
C GLU A 74 18.40 11.72 -26.73
N LYS A 75 17.32 12.47 -26.49
CA LYS A 75 17.31 13.80 -25.87
C LYS A 75 16.04 13.98 -25.06
N PHE A 76 16.11 14.69 -23.94
CA PHE A 76 14.95 14.94 -23.09
C PHE A 76 13.84 15.73 -23.81
N ASN A 77 14.19 16.77 -24.59
CA ASN A 77 13.25 17.53 -25.44
C ASN A 77 11.93 17.97 -24.75
N GLY A 78 11.96 18.27 -23.45
CA GLY A 78 10.77 18.69 -22.70
C GLY A 78 9.73 17.58 -22.52
N LYS A 79 10.12 16.31 -22.61
CA LYS A 79 9.23 15.15 -22.45
C LYS A 79 8.93 14.84 -20.99
N PHE A 80 8.30 15.78 -20.29
CA PHE A 80 7.91 15.58 -18.89
C PHE A 80 6.89 14.44 -18.78
N GLY A 81 7.24 13.40 -18.02
CA GLY A 81 6.37 12.31 -17.63
C GLY A 81 5.65 12.58 -16.32
N HIS A 82 4.35 12.32 -16.31
CA HIS A 82 3.50 12.34 -15.12
C HIS A 82 2.84 10.97 -14.96
N ILE A 83 2.60 10.57 -13.71
CA ILE A 83 1.84 9.37 -13.37
C ILE A 83 0.77 9.74 -12.34
N PHE A 84 -0.42 9.17 -12.50
CA PHE A 84 -1.59 9.46 -11.67
C PHE A 84 -2.14 8.15 -11.13
N TYR A 85 -2.41 8.08 -9.83
CA TYR A 85 -3.23 7.01 -9.29
C TYR A 85 -4.65 7.14 -9.82
N GLU A 86 -5.33 6.02 -10.09
CA GLU A 86 -6.62 6.01 -10.77
C GLU A 86 -7.73 6.74 -10.00
N ALA A 87 -7.67 6.71 -8.66
CA ALA A 87 -8.65 7.33 -7.78
C ALA A 87 -8.20 8.74 -7.35
N PRO A 88 -9.06 9.76 -7.49
CA PRO A 88 -8.77 11.09 -6.97
C PRO A 88 -8.98 11.14 -5.45
N PHE A 89 -8.11 11.89 -4.76
CA PHE A 89 -8.24 12.20 -3.33
C PHE A 89 -8.28 13.72 -3.14
N ALA A 90 -9.10 14.19 -2.20
CA ALA A 90 -9.21 15.61 -1.87
C ALA A 90 -8.35 15.96 -0.64
N ASP A 91 -8.56 15.25 0.47
CA ASP A 91 -7.84 15.45 1.74
C ASP A 91 -7.06 14.19 2.08
N TYR A 92 -5.73 14.23 1.97
CA TYR A 92 -4.89 13.07 2.21
C TYR A 92 -3.53 13.43 2.78
N ILE A 93 -2.92 12.45 3.44
CA ILE A 93 -1.50 12.46 3.77
C ILE A 93 -0.86 11.38 2.89
N LEU A 94 0.06 11.79 2.03
CA LEU A 94 0.82 10.88 1.19
C LEU A 94 2.18 10.58 1.84
N ARG A 95 2.55 9.30 1.85
CA ARG A 95 3.87 8.82 2.29
C ARG A 95 4.45 7.91 1.21
N PHE A 96 5.72 8.11 0.91
CA PHE A 96 6.51 7.21 0.06
C PHE A 96 7.99 7.35 0.41
N GLU A 97 8.76 6.32 0.08
CA GLU A 97 10.22 6.35 0.11
C GLU A 97 10.73 6.58 -1.31
N TYR A 98 11.80 7.34 -1.45
CA TYR A 98 12.37 7.64 -2.76
C TYR A 98 13.90 7.71 -2.69
N ARG A 99 14.53 7.48 -3.85
CA ARG A 99 15.96 7.67 -4.06
C ARG A 99 16.24 8.22 -5.46
N PHE A 100 17.08 9.25 -5.54
CA PHE A 100 17.64 9.73 -6.79
C PHE A 100 19.03 9.13 -7.00
N LEU A 101 19.38 8.78 -8.24
CA LEU A 101 20.66 8.16 -8.57
C LEU A 101 21.72 9.14 -9.13
N GLY A 102 21.32 10.31 -9.62
CA GLY A 102 22.23 11.33 -10.17
C GLY A 102 22.48 11.15 -11.65
#